data_AF-A0A3N5H4I1-F1
#
_entry.id   AF-A0A3N5H4I1-F1
#
_cell.length_a   1.000
_cell.length_b   1.000
_cell.length_c   1.000
_cell.angle_alpha   90.00
_cell.angle_beta   90.00
_cell.angle_gamma   90.00
#
_symmetry.space_group_name_H-M   'P 1'
#
loop_
_entity.id
_entity.type
_entity.pdbx_description
1 polymer ?
#
loop_
_entity_poly.entity_id
_entity_poly.type
_entity_poly.pdbx_seq_one_letter_code
_entity_poly.pdbx_strand_id
1 'polypeptide(L)'
;MFRPTHRGFTLIELMVALAIAASLFAALVLGLGALTGARARKAMGELGAAARSLYDTAALTGNTCRLVLLLPRDDSAEFAYRAECASGPVTSAMDRDQEIRDATKAAIEAYGRKSRGGARATEPATDPRSAASGSGSYGSYGSSGSSLLDVLDAEKARVEKAAAYSAFTTPEIQPRKMSGVRVSVWTSHQRAKIDTGLAYLYFFPQGYTERAQVTVRQGKNVWTLLVSPLTGKTSIVDGEPEVPKS
;
A
#
# COMPACT_ATOMS: atom_id res chain seq x y z
N MET A 1 -58.19 29.72 -37.88
CA MET A 1 -58.02 28.30 -37.50
C MET A 1 -56.92 27.72 -38.37
N PHE A 2 -55.66 27.74 -37.93
CA PHE A 2 -54.53 27.21 -38.72
C PHE A 2 -54.44 25.70 -38.53
N ARG A 3 -54.73 24.94 -39.59
CA ARG A 3 -54.47 23.49 -39.63
C ARG A 3 -52.97 23.26 -39.82
N PRO A 4 -52.28 22.53 -38.93
CA PRO A 4 -50.91 22.13 -39.19
C PRO A 4 -50.91 21.15 -40.38
N THR A 5 -50.10 21.46 -41.39
CA THR A 5 -49.86 20.54 -42.50
C THR A 5 -48.92 19.45 -42.00
N HIS A 6 -49.39 18.20 -42.00
CA HIS A 6 -48.52 17.05 -41.79
C HIS A 6 -47.62 16.92 -43.03
N ARG A 7 -46.38 17.40 -42.92
CA ARG A 7 -45.33 17.13 -43.91
C ARG A 7 -44.81 15.72 -43.68
N GLY A 8 -44.92 14.86 -44.69
CA GLY A 8 -44.28 13.55 -44.69
C GLY A 8 -42.77 13.71 -44.89
N PHE A 9 -41.98 12.96 -44.12
CA PHE A 9 -40.53 12.94 -44.25
C PHE A 9 -40.11 12.16 -45.50
N THR A 10 -39.10 12.65 -46.21
CA THR A 10 -38.56 11.94 -47.39
C THR A 10 -37.67 10.78 -46.96
N LEU A 11 -37.61 9.71 -47.75
CA LEU A 11 -36.71 8.57 -47.49
C LEU A 11 -35.24 9.00 -47.39
N ILE A 12 -34.84 10.00 -48.18
CA ILE A 12 -33.47 10.55 -48.20
C ILE A 12 -33.16 11.26 -46.88
N GLU A 13 -34.08 12.09 -46.38
CA GLU A 13 -33.92 12.80 -45.10
C GLU A 13 -33.75 11.82 -43.92
N LEU A 14 -34.52 10.74 -43.93
CA LEU A 14 -34.45 9.71 -42.90
C LEU A 14 -33.11 8.95 -42.96
N MET A 15 -32.59 8.67 -44.16
CA MET A 15 -31.26 8.06 -44.32
C MET A 15 -30.12 8.96 -43.84
N VAL A 16 -30.15 10.24 -44.20
CA VAL A 16 -29.13 11.21 -43.77
C VAL A 16 -29.17 11.39 -42.25
N ALA A 17 -30.36 11.51 -41.66
CA ALA A 17 -30.52 11.62 -40.21
C ALA A 17 -29.95 10.40 -39.47
N LEU A 18 -30.23 9.18 -39.95
CA LEU A 18 -29.69 7.96 -39.36
C LEU A 18 -28.17 7.84 -39.54
N ALA A 19 -27.62 8.26 -40.68
CA ALA A 19 -26.18 8.25 -40.91
C ALA A 19 -25.43 9.20 -39.96
N ILE A 20 -25.97 10.40 -39.72
CA ILE A 20 -25.41 11.35 -38.76
C ILE A 20 -25.56 10.81 -37.33
N ALA A 21 -26.72 10.25 -36.99
CA ALA A 21 -26.92 9.66 -35.66
C ALA A 21 -25.95 8.51 -35.38
N ALA A 22 -25.74 7.61 -36.35
CA ALA A 22 -24.79 6.50 -36.24
C ALA A 22 -23.35 6.98 -36.10
N SER A 23 -22.94 8.00 -36.86
CA SER A 23 -21.58 8.55 -36.78
C SER A 23 -21.33 9.26 -35.44
N LEU A 24 -22.30 10.03 -34.94
CA LEU A 24 -22.23 10.65 -33.61
C LEU A 24 -22.17 9.61 -32.50
N PHE A 25 -22.95 8.53 -32.60
CA PHE A 25 -22.93 7.44 -31.62
C PHE A 25 -21.58 6.69 -31.63
N ALA A 26 -21.01 6.43 -32.80
CA ALA A 26 -19.68 5.81 -32.93
C ALA A 26 -18.58 6.69 -32.30
N ALA A 27 -18.61 7.99 -32.56
CA ALA A 27 -17.68 8.94 -31.95
C ALA A 27 -17.81 8.97 -30.41
N LEU A 28 -19.03 8.88 -29.89
CA LEU A 28 -19.29 8.84 -28.44
C LEU A 28 -18.70 7.59 -27.77
N VAL A 29 -18.89 6.41 -28.37
CA VAL A 29 -18.37 5.14 -27.84
C VAL A 29 -16.84 5.15 -27.80
N LEU A 30 -16.19 5.65 -28.86
CA LEU A 30 -14.73 5.80 -28.91
C LEU A 30 -14.22 6.83 -27.90
N GLY A 31 -14.94 7.94 -27.70
CA GLY A 31 -14.60 8.98 -26.73
C GLY A 31 -14.68 8.51 -25.27
N LEU A 32 -15.68 7.69 -24.92
CA LEU A 32 -15.80 7.11 -23.58
C LEU A 32 -14.67 6.11 -23.28
N GLY A 33 -14.13 5.43 -24.29
CA GLY A 33 -12.95 4.57 -24.18
C GLY A 33 -11.72 5.32 -23.65
N ALA A 34 -11.50 6.56 -24.09
CA ALA A 34 -10.37 7.38 -23.65
C ALA A 34 -10.48 7.84 -22.18
N LEU A 35 -11.70 7.97 -21.64
CA LEU A 35 -11.93 8.27 -20.22
C LEU A 35 -11.71 7.05 -19.32
N THR A 36 -11.75 5.84 -19.89
CA THR A 36 -11.43 4.63 -19.14
C THR A 36 -9.93 4.64 -18.81
N GLY A 37 -9.60 4.58 -17.52
CA GLY A 37 -8.20 4.60 -17.06
C GLY A 37 -7.71 5.90 -16.43
N ALA A 38 -8.48 6.99 -16.48
CA ALA A 38 -8.05 8.27 -15.90
C ALA A 38 -7.73 8.17 -14.40
N ARG A 39 -8.49 7.35 -13.65
CA ARG A 39 -8.23 7.16 -12.20
C ARG A 39 -6.96 6.34 -11.97
N ALA A 40 -6.71 5.32 -12.78
CA ALA A 40 -5.49 4.54 -12.66
C ALA A 40 -4.25 5.35 -13.02
N ARG A 41 -4.29 6.18 -14.09
CA ARG A 41 -3.18 7.09 -14.42
C ARG A 41 -2.92 8.11 -13.31
N LYS A 42 -3.99 8.67 -12.72
CA LYS A 42 -3.87 9.55 -11.54
C LYS A 42 -3.23 8.82 -10.36
N ALA A 43 -3.71 7.62 -10.04
CA ALA A 43 -3.17 6.79 -8.97
C ALA A 43 -1.69 6.49 -9.16
N MET A 44 -1.28 6.18 -10.40
CA MET A 44 0.10 5.92 -10.77
C MET A 44 1.00 7.15 -10.60
N GLY A 45 0.51 8.33 -11.02
CA GLY A 45 1.21 9.59 -10.79
C GLY A 45 1.37 9.93 -9.31
N GLU A 46 0.31 9.77 -8.53
CA GLU A 46 0.34 10.01 -7.08
C GLU A 46 1.29 9.03 -6.36
N LEU A 47 1.23 7.72 -6.67
CA LEU A 47 2.13 6.72 -6.10
C LEU A 47 3.59 6.94 -6.52
N GLY A 48 3.84 7.31 -7.78
CA GLY A 48 5.18 7.63 -8.28
C GLY A 48 5.79 8.84 -7.58
N ALA A 49 5.01 9.90 -7.37
CA ALA A 49 5.44 11.08 -6.63
C ALA A 49 5.70 10.76 -5.15
N ALA A 50 4.80 10.02 -4.50
CA ALA A 50 4.96 9.60 -3.11
C ALA A 50 6.22 8.75 -2.91
N ALA A 51 6.47 7.77 -3.79
CA ALA A 51 7.66 6.94 -3.74
C ALA A 51 8.96 7.75 -3.90
N ARG A 52 8.98 8.68 -4.88
CA ARG A 52 10.13 9.56 -5.09
C ARG A 52 10.40 10.45 -3.88
N SER A 53 9.35 11.07 -3.33
CA SER A 53 9.45 11.94 -2.17
C SER A 53 9.91 11.20 -0.91
N LEU A 54 9.44 9.95 -0.71
CA LEU A 54 9.90 9.10 0.39
C LEU A 54 11.36 8.68 0.23
N TYR A 55 11.80 8.39 -0.99
CA TYR A 55 13.20 8.10 -1.27
C TYR A 55 14.10 9.30 -0.91
N ASP A 56 13.72 10.51 -1.35
CA ASP A 56 14.49 11.71 -1.04
C ASP A 56 14.45 12.02 0.47
N THR A 57 13.29 11.83 1.11
CA THR A 57 13.15 12.00 2.57
C THR A 57 14.04 11.03 3.34
N ALA A 58 14.06 9.75 2.96
CA ALA A 58 14.90 8.74 3.60
C ALA A 58 16.40 9.10 3.49
N ALA A 59 16.83 9.53 2.30
CA ALA A 59 18.20 9.97 2.08
C ALA A 59 18.57 11.24 2.87
N LEU A 60 17.65 12.20 3.01
CA LEU A 60 17.88 13.46 3.73
C LEU A 60 17.84 13.32 5.25
N THR A 61 16.90 12.52 5.78
CA THR A 61 16.69 12.37 7.22
C THR A 61 17.60 11.33 7.85
N GLY A 62 18.20 10.44 7.06
CA GLY A 62 18.93 9.29 7.57
C GLY A 62 18.02 8.20 8.15
N ASN A 63 16.70 8.35 8.01
CA ASN A 63 15.71 7.41 8.54
C ASN A 63 15.17 6.50 7.45
N THR A 64 14.76 5.30 7.84
CA THR A 64 14.09 4.39 6.90
C THR A 64 12.61 4.74 6.80
N CYS A 65 12.16 5.02 5.58
CA CYS A 65 10.75 5.30 5.29
C CYS A 65 10.13 4.12 4.55
N ARG A 66 8.81 3.96 4.69
CA ARG A 66 8.04 2.95 3.97
C ARG A 66 6.72 3.49 3.48
N LEU A 67 6.30 3.02 2.31
CA LEU A 67 4.95 3.20 1.82
C LEU A 67 4.12 1.99 2.24
N VAL A 68 3.06 2.24 2.99
CA VAL A 68 2.10 1.22 3.43
C VAL A 68 0.91 1.27 2.49
N LEU A 69 0.68 0.18 1.76
CA LEU A 69 -0.41 0.03 0.81
C LEU A 69 -1.45 -0.92 1.40
N LEU A 70 -2.69 -0.46 1.53
CA LEU A 70 -3.84 -1.27 1.93
C LEU A 70 -4.58 -1.72 0.67
N LEU A 71 -4.49 -3.01 0.37
CA LEU A 71 -5.04 -3.63 -0.82
C LEU A 71 -6.37 -4.32 -0.45
N PRO A 72 -7.51 -3.78 -0.90
CA PRO A 72 -8.79 -4.39 -0.62
C PRO A 72 -8.95 -5.72 -1.37
N ARG A 73 -9.63 -6.68 -0.75
CA ARG A 73 -9.96 -7.97 -1.39
C ARG A 73 -10.99 -7.83 -2.51
N ASP A 74 -11.86 -6.83 -2.40
CA ASP A 74 -12.98 -6.60 -3.30
C ASP A 74 -12.82 -5.26 -4.03
N ASP A 75 -13.30 -5.20 -5.27
CA ASP A 75 -13.27 -4.01 -6.14
C ASP A 75 -14.17 -2.87 -5.65
N SER A 76 -15.10 -3.19 -4.75
CA SER A 76 -15.99 -2.24 -4.10
C SER A 76 -15.29 -1.43 -3.00
N ALA A 77 -14.20 -1.95 -2.43
CA ALA A 77 -13.50 -1.32 -1.32
C ALA A 77 -12.40 -0.37 -1.80
N GLU A 78 -12.15 0.67 -1.02
CA GLU A 78 -11.20 1.71 -1.37
C GLU A 78 -9.76 1.24 -1.13
N PHE A 79 -8.92 1.39 -2.16
CA PHE A 79 -7.47 1.31 -1.99
C PHE A 79 -6.99 2.51 -1.19
N ALA A 80 -6.08 2.30 -0.24
CA ALA A 80 -5.51 3.38 0.54
C ALA A 80 -4.00 3.22 0.66
N TYR A 81 -3.27 4.33 0.69
CA TYR A 81 -1.86 4.33 1.03
C TYR A 81 -1.52 5.43 2.03
N ARG A 82 -0.45 5.19 2.81
CA ARG A 82 0.14 6.16 3.73
C ARG A 82 1.65 5.96 3.78
N ALA A 83 2.37 6.99 4.18
CA ALA A 83 3.79 6.89 4.46
C ALA A 83 4.06 6.79 5.95
N GLU A 84 5.12 6.08 6.29
CA GLU A 84 5.63 5.98 7.64
C GLU A 84 7.15 6.05 7.61
N CYS A 85 7.75 6.74 8.57
CA CYS A 85 9.20 6.76 8.73
C CYS A 85 9.57 6.30 10.14
N ALA A 86 10.65 5.53 10.22
CA ALA A 86 11.25 5.10 11.45
C ALA A 86 11.98 6.25 12.15
N SER A 87 12.27 6.12 13.44
CA SER A 87 13.03 7.13 14.19
C SER A 87 14.55 7.02 13.99
N GLY A 88 15.02 6.02 13.24
CA GLY A 88 16.42 5.85 12.85
C GLY A 88 16.63 5.04 11.56
N PRO A 89 17.90 4.78 11.19
CA PRO A 89 18.26 3.92 10.06
C PRO A 89 17.99 2.44 10.41
N VAL A 90 16.92 1.87 9.87
CA VAL A 90 16.57 0.46 10.02
C VAL A 90 17.02 -0.27 8.76
N THR A 91 18.11 -1.04 8.83
CA THR A 91 18.74 -1.65 7.65
C THR A 91 18.36 -3.12 7.42
N SER A 92 17.72 -3.79 8.39
CA SER A 92 17.33 -5.20 8.29
C SER A 92 15.89 -5.37 7.79
N ALA A 93 15.75 -5.48 6.46
CA ALA A 93 14.48 -5.78 5.79
C ALA A 93 13.95 -7.20 6.08
N MET A 94 14.84 -8.18 6.29
CA MET A 94 14.47 -9.61 6.30
C MET A 94 13.85 -10.12 7.62
N ASP A 95 14.36 -9.74 8.79
CA ASP A 95 13.77 -10.17 10.08
C ASP A 95 12.45 -9.45 10.37
N ARG A 96 12.28 -8.23 9.83
CA ARG A 96 11.11 -7.38 10.11
C ARG A 96 9.91 -7.70 9.21
N ASP A 97 10.14 -8.14 7.98
CA ASP A 97 9.06 -8.61 7.09
C ASP A 97 8.36 -9.86 7.61
N GLN A 98 9.09 -10.72 8.35
CA GLN A 98 8.48 -11.86 9.03
C GLN A 98 7.57 -11.38 10.17
N GLU A 99 8.06 -10.47 11.00
CA GLU A 99 7.30 -9.86 12.10
C GLU A 99 6.05 -9.09 11.61
N ILE A 100 6.15 -8.45 10.43
CA ILE A 100 5.04 -7.72 9.80
C ILE A 100 4.05 -8.65 9.11
N ARG A 101 4.51 -9.75 8.48
CA ARG A 101 3.62 -10.82 8.00
C ARG A 101 2.85 -11.42 9.17
N ASP A 102 3.51 -11.65 10.29
CA ASP A 102 2.89 -12.18 11.50
C ASP A 102 1.89 -11.18 12.11
N ALA A 103 2.23 -9.89 12.15
CA ALA A 103 1.31 -8.83 12.58
C ALA A 103 0.11 -8.64 11.63
N THR A 104 0.33 -8.72 10.32
CA THR A 104 -0.72 -8.62 9.29
C THR A 104 -1.66 -9.83 9.35
N LYS A 105 -1.09 -11.04 9.50
CA LYS A 105 -1.85 -12.28 9.72
C LYS A 105 -2.70 -12.18 11.00
N ALA A 106 -2.11 -11.71 12.10
CA ALA A 106 -2.83 -11.50 13.35
C ALA A 106 -3.97 -10.48 13.22
N ALA A 107 -3.77 -9.39 12.48
CA ALA A 107 -4.80 -8.37 12.22
C ALA A 107 -5.95 -8.90 11.34
N ILE A 108 -5.62 -9.67 10.29
CA ILE A 108 -6.60 -10.33 9.42
C ILE A 108 -7.40 -11.38 10.21
N GLU A 109 -6.74 -12.18 11.04
CA GLU A 109 -7.38 -13.16 11.90
C GLU A 109 -8.29 -12.51 12.96
N ALA A 110 -7.86 -11.40 13.57
CA ALA A 110 -8.68 -10.64 14.51
C ALA A 110 -9.93 -10.03 13.85
N TYR A 111 -9.80 -9.58 12.60
CA TYR A 111 -10.91 -9.09 11.80
C TYR A 111 -11.88 -10.22 11.41
N GLY A 112 -11.35 -11.37 10.97
CA GLY A 112 -12.14 -12.56 10.68
C GLY A 112 -12.89 -13.13 11.90
N ARG A 113 -12.28 -13.06 13.09
CA ARG A 113 -12.93 -13.44 14.36
C ARG A 113 -14.09 -12.53 14.72
N LYS A 114 -13.95 -11.21 14.52
CA LYS A 114 -15.04 -10.23 14.74
C LYS A 114 -16.21 -10.43 13.79
N SER A 115 -15.95 -10.88 12.55
CA SER A 115 -17.00 -11.14 11.55
C SER A 115 -17.77 -12.45 11.80
N ARG A 116 -17.17 -13.43 12.51
CA ARG A 116 -17.83 -14.68 12.95
C ARG A 116 -18.43 -14.60 14.37
N GLY A 117 -17.96 -13.67 15.19
CA GLY A 117 -18.27 -13.56 16.62
C GLY A 117 -19.46 -12.66 16.96
N GLY A 118 -20.49 -12.64 16.13
CA GLY A 118 -21.81 -12.12 16.50
C GLY A 118 -22.54 -13.08 17.47
N ALA A 119 -21.89 -13.53 18.54
CA ALA A 119 -22.53 -14.17 19.68
C ALA A 119 -21.53 -14.32 20.84
N ARG A 120 -21.89 -13.66 21.95
CA ARG A 120 -21.53 -13.93 23.34
C ARG A 120 -20.11 -13.54 23.80
N ALA A 121 -20.09 -12.39 24.48
CA ALA A 121 -19.06 -12.01 25.43
C ALA A 121 -18.90 -13.08 26.53
N THR A 122 -17.67 -13.38 26.89
CA THR A 122 -17.32 -13.89 28.23
C THR A 122 -15.95 -13.33 28.55
N GLU A 123 -15.91 -12.46 29.56
CA GLU A 123 -14.70 -11.83 30.10
C GLU A 123 -13.79 -12.89 30.75
N PRO A 124 -12.46 -12.82 30.62
CA PRO A 124 -11.57 -13.57 31.49
C PRO A 124 -11.21 -12.75 32.72
N ALA A 125 -11.48 -13.35 33.88
CA ALA A 125 -11.14 -12.88 35.21
C ALA A 125 -9.62 -12.72 35.40
N THR A 126 -9.24 -11.65 36.09
CA THR A 126 -7.94 -11.40 36.70
C THR A 126 -7.77 -12.29 37.94
N ASP A 127 -6.70 -13.08 38.02
CA ASP A 127 -6.28 -13.75 39.26
C ASP A 127 -5.02 -13.07 39.83
N PRO A 128 -5.10 -12.38 40.98
CA PRO A 128 -3.97 -11.68 41.58
C PRO A 128 -3.34 -12.53 42.68
N ARG A 129 -2.67 -13.64 42.35
CA ARG A 129 -1.90 -14.43 43.34
C ARG A 129 -0.65 -15.08 42.77
N SER A 130 0.41 -14.30 42.65
CA SER A 130 1.77 -14.82 42.73
C SER A 130 2.73 -13.72 43.19
N ALA A 131 2.53 -13.29 44.44
CA ALA A 131 3.49 -12.50 45.19
C ALA A 131 4.05 -13.38 46.33
N ALA A 132 5.39 -13.40 46.41
CA ALA A 132 6.22 -13.77 47.56
C ALA A 132 6.26 -15.25 48.01
N SER A 133 7.39 -15.90 47.71
CA SER A 133 8.24 -16.46 48.76
C SER A 133 9.70 -16.40 48.31
N GLY A 134 10.55 -15.77 49.11
CA GLY A 134 11.98 -15.64 48.87
C GLY A 134 12.80 -16.58 49.75
N SER A 135 14.08 -16.73 49.41
CA SER A 135 15.22 -16.67 50.34
C SER A 135 16.49 -17.18 49.65
N GLY A 136 17.63 -16.51 49.92
CA GLY A 136 18.95 -16.97 49.51
C GLY A 136 19.91 -15.85 49.14
N SER A 137 20.42 -15.13 50.15
CA SER A 137 21.50 -14.15 50.02
C SER A 137 22.88 -14.85 50.05
N TYR A 138 23.78 -14.53 49.12
CA TYR A 138 25.23 -14.60 49.30
C TYR A 138 25.85 -13.42 48.56
N GLY A 139 26.54 -12.54 49.30
CA GLY A 139 27.19 -11.36 48.73
C GLY A 139 28.44 -11.73 47.93
N SER A 140 28.77 -10.90 46.93
CA SER A 140 30.13 -10.80 46.42
C SER A 140 30.38 -9.42 45.80
N TYR A 141 31.59 -8.92 46.08
CA TYR A 141 32.15 -7.62 45.74
C TYR A 141 32.14 -7.29 44.25
N GLY A 142 32.04 -5.99 43.95
CA GLY A 142 31.97 -5.46 42.60
C GLY A 142 33.21 -5.74 41.73
N SER A 143 32.94 -5.87 40.43
CA SER A 143 33.88 -5.53 39.36
C SER A 143 33.10 -5.14 38.11
N SER A 144 33.50 -4.01 37.54
CA SER A 144 33.02 -3.40 36.30
C SER A 144 32.76 -4.37 35.15
N GLY A 145 31.59 -4.25 34.54
CA GLY A 145 31.27 -4.81 33.24
C GLY A 145 29.78 -5.07 33.12
N SER A 146 29.04 -4.19 32.43
CA SER A 146 27.68 -4.50 31.98
C SER A 146 27.71 -5.89 31.32
N SER A 147 26.87 -6.83 31.77
CA SER A 147 26.90 -8.17 31.21
C SER A 147 26.60 -8.11 29.70
N LEU A 148 27.14 -9.04 28.93
CA LEU A 148 26.85 -9.14 27.48
C LEU A 148 25.33 -9.12 27.22
N LEU A 149 24.55 -9.71 28.13
CA LEU A 149 23.09 -9.74 28.09
C LEU A 149 22.47 -8.35 28.30
N ASP A 150 22.98 -7.56 29.25
CA ASP A 150 22.49 -6.19 29.49
C ASP A 150 22.80 -5.26 28.30
N VAL A 151 23.95 -5.44 27.65
CA VAL A 151 24.32 -4.69 26.43
C VAL A 151 23.44 -5.09 25.25
N LEU A 152 23.12 -6.39 25.13
CA LEU A 152 22.22 -6.89 24.09
C LEU A 152 20.78 -6.40 24.30
N ASP A 153 20.28 -6.38 25.52
CA ASP A 153 18.93 -5.89 25.85
C ASP A 153 18.82 -4.37 25.65
N ALA A 154 19.86 -3.61 26.03
CA ALA A 154 19.92 -2.17 25.79
C ALA A 154 20.00 -1.84 24.29
N GLU A 155 20.80 -2.59 23.52
CA GLU A 155 20.87 -2.40 22.07
C GLU A 155 19.57 -2.85 21.40
N LYS A 156 18.95 -3.93 21.85
CA LYS A 156 17.63 -4.36 21.38
C LYS A 156 16.58 -3.28 21.62
N ALA A 157 16.50 -2.70 22.82
CA ALA A 157 15.56 -1.63 23.14
C ALA A 157 15.83 -0.36 22.29
N ARG A 158 17.11 -0.04 22.04
CA ARG A 158 17.51 1.07 21.15
C ARG A 158 17.08 0.80 19.71
N VAL A 159 17.27 -0.42 19.21
CA VAL A 159 16.87 -0.87 17.87
C VAL A 159 15.35 -0.88 17.72
N GLU A 160 14.60 -1.35 18.72
CA GLU A 160 13.13 -1.34 18.73
C GLU A 160 12.58 0.08 18.69
N LYS A 161 13.15 0.99 19.50
CA LYS A 161 12.78 2.41 19.47
C LYS A 161 13.12 3.06 18.13
N ALA A 162 14.33 2.79 17.60
CA ALA A 162 14.76 3.26 16.28
C ALA A 162 13.85 2.72 15.15
N ALA A 163 13.33 1.50 15.31
CA ALA A 163 12.44 0.84 14.37
C ALA A 163 10.96 1.18 14.54
N ALA A 164 10.59 1.99 15.53
CA ALA A 164 9.22 2.48 15.68
C ALA A 164 8.86 3.40 14.50
N TYR A 165 7.98 2.91 13.64
CA TYR A 165 7.45 3.67 12.50
C TYR A 165 6.33 4.60 12.98
N SER A 166 6.46 5.88 12.68
CA SER A 166 5.40 6.88 12.88
C SER A 166 4.86 7.35 11.53
N ALA A 167 3.57 7.71 11.49
CA ALA A 167 2.97 8.30 10.31
C ALA A 167 3.78 9.52 9.85
N PHE A 168 4.14 9.53 8.57
CA PHE A 168 4.87 10.62 7.95
C PHE A 168 3.97 11.30 6.93
N THR A 169 3.79 12.61 7.07
CA THR A 169 2.92 13.39 6.19
C THR A 169 3.56 14.71 5.80
N THR A 170 3.63 14.98 4.49
CA THR A 170 4.02 16.26 3.91
C THR A 170 2.95 16.70 2.90
N PRO A 171 2.95 17.95 2.40
CA PRO A 171 2.04 18.35 1.33
C PRO A 171 2.07 17.40 0.11
N GLU A 172 3.24 16.84 -0.20
CA GLU A 172 3.49 15.90 -1.29
C GLU A 172 3.11 14.45 -0.93
N ILE A 173 3.20 14.08 0.35
CA ILE A 173 2.93 12.74 0.86
C ILE A 173 1.78 12.80 1.87
N GLN A 174 0.56 12.89 1.36
CA GLN A 174 -0.65 12.80 2.18
C GLN A 174 -1.21 11.37 2.11
N PRO A 175 -1.83 10.86 3.19
CA PRO A 175 -2.62 9.64 3.11
C PRO A 175 -3.77 9.84 2.13
N ARG A 176 -3.91 8.93 1.16
CA ARG A 176 -4.94 9.03 0.14
C ARG A 176 -5.72 7.74 0.04
N LYS A 177 -7.01 7.90 -0.26
CA LYS A 177 -7.91 6.81 -0.61
C LYS A 177 -8.34 6.98 -2.06
N MET A 178 -8.40 5.88 -2.79
CA MET A 178 -8.78 5.88 -4.20
C MET A 178 -9.77 4.75 -4.45
N SER A 179 -10.87 5.09 -5.12
CA SER A 179 -11.94 4.16 -5.48
C SER A 179 -11.97 3.87 -6.97
N GLY A 180 -12.39 2.65 -7.32
CA GLY A 180 -12.50 2.19 -8.70
C GLY A 180 -11.16 1.90 -9.38
N VAL A 181 -10.14 1.56 -8.59
CA VAL A 181 -8.87 0.99 -9.05
C VAL A 181 -8.52 -0.22 -8.20
N ARG A 182 -7.99 -1.28 -8.83
CA ARG A 182 -7.41 -2.44 -8.13
C ARG A 182 -5.90 -2.32 -8.18
N VAL A 183 -5.24 -2.45 -7.04
CA VAL A 183 -3.78 -2.37 -6.94
C VAL A 183 -3.24 -3.75 -6.58
N SER A 184 -2.08 -4.12 -7.12
CA SER A 184 -1.29 -5.27 -6.66
C SER A 184 0.18 -4.89 -6.63
N VAL A 185 0.90 -5.39 -5.63
CA VAL A 185 2.31 -5.04 -5.41
C VAL A 185 3.15 -6.30 -5.50
N TRP A 186 4.27 -6.22 -6.20
CA TRP A 186 5.35 -7.18 -6.12
C TRP A 186 6.62 -6.47 -5.70
N THR A 187 7.42 -7.10 -4.86
CA THR A 187 8.75 -6.64 -4.46
C THR A 187 9.77 -7.76 -4.71
N SER A 188 11.05 -7.41 -4.81
CA SER A 188 12.12 -8.37 -5.08
C SER A 188 12.25 -9.49 -4.04
N HIS A 189 11.76 -9.31 -2.82
CA HIS A 189 11.79 -10.33 -1.77
C HIS A 189 10.60 -11.30 -1.83
N GLN A 190 9.61 -11.05 -2.70
CA GLN A 190 8.40 -11.87 -2.80
C GLN A 190 8.43 -12.77 -4.04
N ARG A 191 8.02 -14.03 -3.87
CA ARG A 191 7.87 -14.97 -5.00
C ARG A 191 6.60 -14.72 -5.83
N ALA A 192 5.59 -14.08 -5.24
CA ALA A 192 4.30 -13.80 -5.86
C ALA A 192 3.82 -12.39 -5.51
N LYS A 193 2.90 -11.85 -6.32
CA LYS A 193 2.25 -10.56 -6.07
C LYS A 193 1.35 -10.62 -4.84
N ILE A 194 1.33 -9.54 -4.07
CA ILE A 194 0.30 -9.28 -3.06
C ILE A 194 -0.81 -8.50 -3.75
N ASP A 195 -2.01 -9.06 -3.77
CA ASP A 195 -3.22 -8.44 -4.32
C ASP A 195 -4.21 -8.01 -3.23
N THR A 196 -4.03 -8.50 -1.99
CA THR A 196 -4.94 -8.31 -0.86
C THR A 196 -4.15 -8.16 0.44
N GLY A 197 -4.60 -7.26 1.32
CA GLY A 197 -4.04 -7.09 2.67
C GLY A 197 -3.12 -5.87 2.74
N LEU A 198 -1.96 -6.03 3.37
CA LEU A 198 -0.96 -4.97 3.51
C LEU A 198 0.25 -5.31 2.65
N ALA A 199 0.70 -4.35 1.85
CA ALA A 199 2.00 -4.40 1.20
C ALA A 199 2.85 -3.22 1.69
N TYR A 200 4.15 -3.46 1.75
CA TYR A 200 5.14 -2.49 2.18
C TYR A 200 6.17 -2.32 1.09
N LEU A 201 6.61 -1.08 0.89
CA LEU A 201 7.73 -0.73 0.04
C LEU A 201 8.69 0.13 0.84
N TYR A 202 9.93 -0.35 1.02
CA TYR A 202 10.93 0.33 1.85
C TYR A 202 11.87 1.24 1.06
N PHE A 203 12.24 2.34 1.71
CA PHE A 203 13.19 3.34 1.26
C PHE A 203 14.24 3.53 2.35
N PHE A 204 15.48 3.15 2.06
CA PHE A 204 16.59 3.15 3.00
C PHE A 204 17.43 4.42 2.85
N PRO A 205 18.00 4.94 3.95
CA PRO A 205 18.78 6.18 3.95
C PRO A 205 20.06 6.10 3.13
N GLN A 206 20.55 4.89 2.83
CA GLN A 206 21.74 4.67 1.99
C GLN A 206 21.50 4.88 0.48
N GLY A 207 20.31 5.36 0.09
CA GLY A 207 19.95 5.54 -1.33
C GLY A 207 19.53 4.24 -2.02
N TYR A 208 19.18 3.22 -1.25
CA TYR A 208 18.60 1.99 -1.77
C TYR A 208 17.10 1.96 -1.49
N THR A 209 16.33 1.44 -2.43
CA THR A 209 14.93 1.06 -2.27
C THR A 209 14.76 -0.34 -2.83
N GLU A 210 13.68 -1.01 -2.46
CA GLU A 210 13.41 -2.33 -3.01
C GLU A 210 12.97 -2.20 -4.46
N ARG A 211 13.38 -3.17 -5.29
CA ARG A 211 12.83 -3.27 -6.63
C ARG A 211 11.38 -3.71 -6.50
N ALA A 212 10.46 -2.88 -6.98
CA ALA A 212 9.04 -3.16 -6.88
C ALA A 212 8.28 -2.89 -8.18
N GLN A 213 7.22 -3.65 -8.37
CA GLN A 213 6.22 -3.44 -9.42
C GLN A 213 4.88 -3.19 -8.73
N VAL A 214 4.34 -1.99 -8.87
CA VAL A 214 3.00 -1.65 -8.38
C VAL A 214 2.06 -1.57 -9.56
N THR A 215 1.24 -2.61 -9.75
CA THR A 215 0.28 -2.68 -10.86
C THR A 215 -1.05 -2.06 -10.41
N VAL A 216 -1.59 -1.15 -11.21
CA VAL A 216 -2.87 -0.48 -11.01
C VAL A 216 -3.79 -0.79 -12.19
N ARG A 217 -4.97 -1.32 -11.89
CA ARG A 217 -5.97 -1.78 -12.86
C ARG A 217 -7.26 -0.97 -12.73
N GLN A 218 -7.81 -0.51 -13.86
CA GLN A 218 -9.13 0.10 -13.94
C GLN A 218 -9.89 -0.48 -15.15
N GLY A 219 -10.84 -1.39 -14.86
CA GLY A 219 -11.54 -2.14 -15.90
C GLY A 219 -10.55 -2.99 -16.72
N LYS A 220 -10.51 -2.78 -18.03
CA LYS A 220 -9.57 -3.46 -18.94
C LYS A 220 -8.18 -2.84 -18.98
N ASN A 221 -8.02 -1.64 -18.42
CA ASN A 221 -6.76 -0.94 -18.50
C ASN A 221 -5.85 -1.31 -17.32
N VAL A 222 -4.57 -1.55 -17.61
CA VAL A 222 -3.58 -1.99 -16.64
C VAL A 222 -2.32 -1.16 -16.83
N TRP A 223 -1.80 -0.59 -15.76
CA TRP A 223 -0.51 0.10 -15.76
C TRP A 223 0.34 -0.42 -14.61
N THR A 224 1.66 -0.43 -14.79
CA THR A 224 2.58 -0.85 -13.75
C THR A 224 3.64 0.21 -13.47
N LEU A 225 3.80 0.56 -12.19
CA LEU A 225 4.83 1.45 -11.69
C LEU A 225 6.05 0.59 -11.37
N LEU A 226 7.14 0.80 -12.09
CA LEU A 226 8.41 0.15 -11.79
C LEU A 226 9.23 1.07 -10.89
N VAL A 227 9.61 0.58 -9.73
CA VAL A 227 10.46 1.30 -8.78
C VAL A 227 11.89 0.77 -8.89
N SER A 228 12.83 1.66 -9.23
CA SER A 228 14.24 1.32 -9.41
C SER A 228 14.99 1.33 -8.09
N PRO A 229 15.67 0.22 -7.72
CA PRO A 229 16.23 0.03 -6.39
C PRO A 229 17.38 0.97 -6.02
N LEU A 230 18.11 1.51 -6.99
CA LEU A 230 19.33 2.31 -6.76
C LEU A 230 19.13 3.82 -6.89
N THR A 231 17.99 4.24 -7.42
CA THR A 231 17.78 5.64 -7.79
C THR A 231 16.45 6.19 -7.31
N GLY A 232 15.58 5.33 -6.77
CA GLY A 232 14.20 5.70 -6.44
C GLY A 232 13.39 6.17 -7.65
N LYS A 233 13.93 6.04 -8.88
CA LYS A 233 13.24 6.46 -10.10
C LYS A 233 12.06 5.54 -10.33
N THR A 234 10.92 6.15 -10.60
CA THR A 234 9.69 5.47 -10.96
C THR A 234 9.42 5.62 -12.45
N SER A 235 9.14 4.53 -13.13
CA SER A 235 8.73 4.54 -14.53
C SER A 235 7.40 3.83 -14.69
N ILE A 236 6.50 4.44 -15.47
CA ILE A 236 5.18 3.88 -15.75
C ILE A 236 5.26 3.10 -17.05
N VAL A 237 4.87 1.83 -17.01
CA VAL A 237 4.73 0.98 -18.20
C VAL A 237 3.28 0.58 -18.39
N ASP A 238 2.87 0.41 -19.64
CA ASP A 238 1.55 -0.10 -19.99
C ASP A 238 1.52 -1.62 -19.82
N GLY A 239 0.40 -2.13 -19.30
CA GLY A 239 0.23 -3.54 -19.01
C GLY A 239 0.92 -4.04 -17.73
N GLU A 240 1.05 -5.36 -17.66
CA GLU A 240 1.58 -6.08 -16.52
C GLU A 240 2.88 -6.81 -16.93
N PRO A 241 4.05 -6.25 -16.61
CA PRO A 241 5.32 -6.87 -16.96
C PRO A 241 5.50 -8.21 -16.23
N GLU A 242 6.25 -9.12 -16.86
CA GLU A 242 6.55 -10.41 -16.26
C GLU A 242 7.32 -10.21 -14.95
N VAL A 243 6.92 -10.95 -13.92
CA VAL A 243 7.61 -10.95 -12.64
C VAL A 243 8.99 -11.59 -12.86
N PRO A 244 10.09 -10.89 -12.57
CA PRO A 244 11.43 -11.44 -12.70
C PRO A 244 11.55 -12.73 -11.87
N LYS A 245 11.89 -13.83 -12.52
CA LYS A 245 12.20 -15.10 -11.84
C LYS A 245 13.52 -14.91 -11.09
N SER A 246 13.48 -15.09 -9.76
CA SER A 246 14.65 -15.10 -8.89
C SER A 246 15.45 -16.39 -9.07
#